data_AF-A0A5J4R2M9-F1
#
_entry.id   AF-A0A5J4R2M9-F1
#
_cell.length_a   1.000
_cell.length_b   1.000
_cell.length_c   1.000
_cell.angle_alpha   90.00
_cell.angle_beta   90.00
_cell.angle_gamma   90.00
#
_symmetry.space_group_name_H-M   'P 1'
#
loop_
_entity.id
_entity.type
_entity.pdbx_description
1 polymer ?
#
loop_
_entity_poly.entity_id
_entity_poly.type
_entity_poly.pdbx_seq_one_letter_code
_entity_poly.pdbx_strand_id
1 'polypeptide(L)'
;MNHLLAFITWNPDPVMFTIGVPVRYYGFLWVTGIALAYFVIRYQFRDKKIDEKKLDPLVYYCIFGVFIGARLGHCLFYQPEYYLLNPIEMLLPVKIMPDGGWKFIGYQGLASHGGAIGLIVAMWLYVRKTKQNYIDIVDMIGVAAPLTGFCIRIANLMNSEIIGKVTDVPWAFIFVREDMYPRHPAQLYEAIAYLILFFITFYIYKNYSKKLHRGFFFGFCLTGVFLFRFFIEFLKEKQVDFEAGMSLDMGQLLSIPFILIGIGSILAGKKLDKLK
;
A
#
# COMPACT_ATOMS: atom_id res chain seq x y z
N MET A 1 -22.82 -38.85 1.02
CA MET A 1 -21.42 -38.39 0.89
C MET A 1 -21.22 -37.26 1.87
N ASN A 2 -20.59 -37.53 3.02
CA ASN A 2 -20.19 -36.49 3.97
C ASN A 2 -19.00 -35.75 3.37
N HIS A 3 -19.25 -34.65 2.66
CA HIS A 3 -18.19 -33.69 2.37
C HIS A 3 -17.83 -33.01 3.69
N LEU A 4 -16.85 -33.55 4.41
CA LEU A 4 -16.14 -32.78 5.42
C LEU A 4 -15.43 -31.65 4.65
N LEU A 5 -16.08 -30.50 4.54
CA LEU A 5 -15.43 -29.29 4.07
C LEU A 5 -14.32 -28.99 5.08
N ALA A 6 -13.07 -29.15 4.65
CA ALA A 6 -11.91 -28.79 5.45
C ALA A 6 -11.72 -27.28 5.34
N PHE A 7 -12.17 -26.53 6.34
CA PHE A 7 -11.92 -25.10 6.44
C PHE A 7 -10.69 -24.83 7.31
N ILE A 8 -9.99 -23.73 7.02
CA ILE A 8 -8.83 -23.28 7.80
C ILE A 8 -9.30 -22.32 8.88
N THR A 9 -9.23 -22.71 10.14
CA THR A 9 -9.51 -21.80 11.26
C THR A 9 -8.37 -20.81 11.43
N TRP A 10 -8.66 -19.52 11.27
CA TRP A 10 -7.68 -18.44 11.33
C TRP A 10 -7.93 -17.54 12.54
N ASN A 11 -7.09 -17.68 13.57
CA ASN A 11 -7.12 -16.86 14.78
C ASN A 11 -5.71 -16.57 15.36
N PRO A 12 -4.75 -16.08 14.55
CA PRO A 12 -3.42 -15.75 15.06
C PRO A 12 -3.47 -14.49 15.93
N ASP A 13 -2.83 -14.47 17.11
CA ASP A 13 -2.66 -13.24 17.92
C ASP A 13 -2.10 -12.09 17.05
N PRO A 14 -2.70 -10.87 17.01
CA PRO A 14 -2.14 -9.78 16.22
C PRO A 14 -0.77 -9.32 16.75
N VAL A 15 -0.47 -9.59 18.03
CA VAL A 15 0.83 -9.38 18.64
C VAL A 15 1.75 -10.53 18.24
N MET A 16 2.82 -10.19 17.53
CA MET A 16 3.83 -11.15 17.09
C MET A 16 4.75 -11.56 18.24
N PHE A 17 5.19 -10.57 19.04
CA PHE A 17 5.97 -10.75 20.27
C PHE A 17 5.96 -9.44 21.08
N THR A 18 6.47 -9.47 22.31
CA THR A 18 6.55 -8.29 23.20
C THR A 18 7.99 -8.06 23.65
N ILE A 19 8.51 -6.84 23.46
CA ILE A 19 9.81 -6.39 23.99
C ILE A 19 9.58 -5.04 24.69
N GLY A 20 9.13 -5.08 25.93
CA GLY A 20 8.66 -3.90 26.69
C GLY A 20 7.34 -3.31 26.18
N VAL A 21 7.17 -3.25 24.85
CA VAL A 21 5.95 -2.88 24.13
C VAL A 21 5.52 -4.00 23.17
N PRO A 22 4.21 -4.19 22.93
CA PRO A 22 3.73 -5.21 22.01
C PRO A 22 4.07 -4.86 20.56
N VAL A 23 4.78 -5.75 19.87
CA VAL A 23 5.08 -5.65 18.44
C VAL A 23 4.04 -6.43 17.66
N ARG A 24 3.23 -5.71 16.87
CA ARG A 24 2.15 -6.32 16.06
C ARG A 24 2.66 -6.76 14.69
N TYR A 25 2.09 -7.85 14.16
CA TYR A 25 2.36 -8.34 12.81
C TYR A 25 2.25 -7.23 11.76
N TYR A 26 1.22 -6.39 11.90
CA TYR A 26 0.97 -5.31 10.95
C TYR A 26 2.15 -4.32 10.85
N GLY A 27 2.62 -3.80 11.99
CA GLY A 27 3.76 -2.88 12.02
C GLY A 27 5.05 -3.56 11.56
N PHE A 28 5.28 -4.80 12.00
CA PHE A 28 6.46 -5.57 11.61
C PHE A 28 6.54 -5.83 10.10
N LEU A 29 5.43 -6.26 9.48
CA LEU A 29 5.37 -6.51 8.04
C LEU A 29 5.44 -5.22 7.22
N TRP A 30 4.98 -4.10 7.77
CA TRP A 30 5.15 -2.79 7.14
C TRP A 30 6.63 -2.39 7.08
N VAL A 31 7.37 -2.52 8.19
CA VAL A 31 8.82 -2.31 8.25
C VAL A 31 9.56 -3.30 7.34
N THR A 32 9.13 -4.56 7.32
CA THR A 32 9.70 -5.58 6.44
C THR A 32 9.51 -5.21 4.97
N GLY A 33 8.32 -4.76 4.58
CA GLY A 33 8.05 -4.29 3.21
C GLY A 33 8.94 -3.13 2.80
N ILE A 34 9.16 -2.15 3.70
CA ILE A 34 10.08 -1.03 3.46
C ILE A 34 11.53 -1.52 3.31
N ALA A 35 11.98 -2.41 4.19
CA ALA A 35 13.33 -2.96 4.13
C ALA A 35 13.56 -3.75 2.82
N LEU A 36 12.59 -4.56 2.40
CA LEU A 36 12.67 -5.28 1.14
C LEU A 36 12.69 -4.32 -0.06
N ALA A 37 11.83 -3.31 -0.07
CA ALA A 37 11.84 -2.28 -1.10
C ALA A 37 13.18 -1.52 -1.14
N TYR A 38 13.77 -1.23 0.02
CA TYR A 38 15.11 -0.64 0.12
C TYR A 38 16.15 -1.48 -0.63
N PHE A 39 16.20 -2.79 -0.39
CA PHE A 39 17.16 -3.67 -1.06
C PHE A 39 16.93 -3.76 -2.57
N VAL A 40 15.66 -3.82 -3.01
CA VAL A 40 15.31 -3.82 -4.43
C VAL A 40 15.74 -2.50 -5.10
N ILE A 41 15.42 -1.35 -4.50
CA ILE A 41 15.81 -0.04 -5.05
C ILE A 41 17.32 0.16 -4.99
N ARG A 42 18.00 -0.30 -3.94
CA ARG A 42 19.46 -0.31 -3.84
C ARG A 42 20.11 -1.07 -4.99
N TYR A 43 19.57 -2.24 -5.33
CA TYR A 43 20.02 -2.99 -6.51
C TYR A 43 19.86 -2.16 -7.79
N GLN A 44 18.73 -1.49 -7.97
CA GLN A 44 18.48 -0.63 -9.14
C GLN A 44 19.42 0.60 -9.19
N PHE A 45 19.73 1.22 -8.04
CA PHE A 45 20.69 2.32 -7.96
C PHE A 45 22.08 1.88 -8.43
N ARG A 46 22.54 0.70 -7.99
CA ARG A 46 23.83 0.13 -8.41
C ARG A 46 23.87 -0.17 -9.90
N ASP A 47 22.83 -0.82 -10.41
CA ASP A 47 22.69 -1.16 -11.83
C ASP A 47 22.66 0.10 -12.73
N LYS A 48 21.96 1.16 -12.28
CA LYS A 48 21.89 2.45 -12.98
C LYS A 48 23.08 3.39 -12.68
N LYS A 49 24.06 2.96 -11.87
CA LYS A 49 25.22 3.76 -11.44
C LYS A 49 24.85 5.09 -10.75
N ILE A 50 23.76 5.09 -9.99
CA ILE A 50 23.34 6.19 -9.13
C ILE A 50 24.07 6.04 -7.79
N ASP A 51 24.61 7.14 -7.24
CA ASP A 51 25.26 7.14 -5.94
C ASP A 51 24.31 6.64 -4.84
N GLU A 52 24.69 5.53 -4.18
CA GLU A 52 23.91 4.89 -3.11
C GLU A 52 23.67 5.85 -1.93
N LYS A 53 24.51 6.88 -1.72
CA LYS A 53 24.27 7.91 -0.70
C LYS A 53 22.98 8.69 -0.90
N LYS A 54 22.40 8.65 -2.11
CA LYS A 54 21.11 9.27 -2.42
C LYS A 54 19.91 8.39 -2.04
N LEU A 55 20.11 7.10 -1.76
CA LEU A 55 19.03 6.17 -1.43
C LEU A 55 18.43 6.43 -0.04
N ASP A 56 19.26 6.55 0.99
CA ASP A 56 18.74 6.77 2.35
C ASP A 56 17.90 8.07 2.43
N PRO A 57 18.33 9.21 1.83
CA PRO A 57 17.47 10.37 1.68
C PRO A 57 16.14 10.08 0.98
N LEU A 58 16.12 9.32 -0.12
CA LEU A 58 14.86 8.96 -0.79
C LEU A 58 13.92 8.24 0.18
N VAL A 59 14.44 7.28 0.94
CA VAL A 59 13.66 6.49 1.91
C VAL A 59 13.09 7.38 3.00
N TYR A 60 13.89 8.28 3.58
CA TYR A 60 13.41 9.23 4.57
C TYR A 60 12.32 10.13 4.02
N TYR A 61 12.52 10.71 2.83
CA TYR A 61 11.51 11.53 2.18
C TYR A 61 10.21 10.76 1.99
N CYS A 62 10.26 9.53 1.47
CA CYS A 62 9.07 8.70 1.26
C CYS A 62 8.36 8.34 2.57
N ILE A 63 9.09 7.91 3.61
CA ILE A 63 8.51 7.56 4.90
C ILE A 63 7.82 8.78 5.51
N PHE A 64 8.54 9.89 5.69
CA PHE A 64 7.96 11.10 6.29
C PHE A 64 6.82 11.66 5.43
N GLY A 65 6.97 11.65 4.11
CA GLY A 65 5.93 12.06 3.17
C GLY A 65 4.64 11.27 3.35
N VAL A 66 4.73 9.94 3.41
CA VAL A 66 3.56 9.07 3.60
C VAL A 66 2.91 9.33 4.97
N PHE A 67 3.67 9.39 6.06
CA PHE A 67 3.09 9.61 7.39
C PHE A 67 2.47 11.01 7.55
N ILE A 68 3.18 12.05 7.13
CA ILE A 68 2.68 13.44 7.17
C ILE A 68 1.46 13.58 6.27
N GLY A 69 1.56 13.09 5.03
CA GLY A 69 0.46 13.14 4.08
C GLY A 69 -0.76 12.39 4.58
N ALA A 70 -0.59 11.20 5.14
CA ALA A 70 -1.69 10.39 5.65
C ALA A 70 -2.39 11.07 6.84
N ARG A 71 -1.60 11.66 7.75
CA ARG A 71 -2.14 12.40 8.89
C ARG A 71 -2.89 13.66 8.45
N LEU A 72 -2.27 14.48 7.61
CA LEU A 72 -2.92 15.69 7.08
C LEU A 72 -4.16 15.36 6.25
N GLY A 73 -4.13 14.30 5.44
CA GLY A 73 -5.28 13.85 4.69
C GLY A 73 -6.44 13.44 5.60
N HIS A 74 -6.17 12.76 6.71
CA HIS A 74 -7.21 12.46 7.69
C HIS A 74 -7.77 13.74 8.32
N CYS A 75 -6.88 14.60 8.82
CA CYS A 75 -7.27 15.85 9.48
C CYS A 75 -8.08 16.78 8.57
N LEU A 76 -7.68 16.95 7.32
CA LEU A 76 -8.26 17.93 6.41
C LEU A 76 -9.46 17.38 5.62
N PHE A 77 -9.48 16.09 5.27
CA PHE A 77 -10.55 15.53 4.44
C PHE A 77 -11.66 14.86 5.25
N TYR A 78 -11.37 14.37 6.45
CA TYR A 78 -12.33 13.63 7.26
C TYR A 78 -12.78 14.38 8.51
N GLN A 79 -11.92 15.23 9.10
CA GLN A 79 -12.23 15.97 10.33
C GLN A 79 -11.78 17.44 10.31
N PRO A 80 -12.03 18.21 9.23
CA PRO A 80 -11.48 19.56 9.10
C PRO A 80 -11.93 20.51 10.21
N GLU A 81 -13.20 20.45 10.61
CA GLU A 81 -13.77 21.33 11.63
C GLU A 81 -13.04 21.25 12.97
N TYR A 82 -12.67 20.04 13.40
CA TYR A 82 -11.94 19.84 14.65
C TYR A 82 -10.49 20.28 14.54
N TYR A 83 -9.78 19.85 13.49
CA TYR A 83 -8.34 20.07 13.41
C TYR A 83 -7.97 21.49 12.99
N LEU A 84 -8.82 22.19 12.24
CA LEU A 84 -8.58 23.61 11.93
C LEU A 84 -8.68 24.49 13.17
N LEU A 85 -9.46 24.09 14.18
CA LEU A 85 -9.50 24.73 15.50
C LEU A 85 -8.34 24.28 16.41
N ASN A 86 -7.80 23.07 16.20
CA ASN A 86 -6.72 22.48 16.98
C ASN A 86 -5.51 22.08 16.10
N PRO A 87 -4.87 23.03 15.38
CA PRO A 87 -3.91 22.70 14.32
C PRO A 87 -2.65 21.99 14.84
N ILE A 88 -2.29 22.19 16.11
CA ILE A 88 -1.12 21.55 16.70
C ILE A 88 -1.29 20.02 16.81
N GLU A 89 -2.52 19.52 16.95
CA GLU A 89 -2.85 18.08 16.98
C GLU A 89 -2.70 17.42 15.61
N MET A 90 -2.64 18.18 14.52
CA MET A 90 -2.29 17.62 13.20
C MET A 90 -0.85 17.11 13.18
N LEU A 91 0.06 17.76 13.92
CA LEU A 91 1.48 17.45 13.94
C LEU A 91 1.87 16.55 15.11
N LEU A 92 1.29 16.80 16.29
CA LEU A 92 1.65 16.11 17.52
C LEU A 92 0.73 14.90 17.79
N PRO A 93 1.27 13.78 18.31
CA PRO A 93 0.50 12.59 18.71
C PRO A 93 -0.28 12.79 20.03
N VAL A 94 -0.92 13.95 20.18
CA VAL A 94 -1.65 14.35 21.39
C VAL A 94 -3.06 14.80 21.06
N LYS A 95 -3.94 14.70 22.04
CA LYS A 95 -5.28 15.27 22.00
C LYS A 95 -5.42 16.28 23.13
N ILE A 96 -5.84 17.50 22.82
CA ILE A 96 -6.18 18.52 23.79
C ILE A 96 -7.54 18.14 24.39
N MET A 97 -7.59 18.09 25.71
CA MET A 97 -8.78 17.73 26.46
C MET A 97 -9.58 19.01 26.80
N PRO A 98 -10.90 18.90 27.03
CA PRO A 98 -11.75 20.08 27.32
C PRO A 98 -11.34 20.88 28.57
N ASP A 99 -10.59 20.25 29.48
CA ASP A 99 -10.03 20.85 30.70
C ASP A 99 -8.71 21.62 30.46
N GLY A 100 -8.23 21.69 29.22
CA GLY A 100 -6.96 22.30 28.83
C GLY A 100 -5.74 21.38 28.99
N GLY A 101 -5.92 20.14 29.46
CA GLY A 101 -4.89 19.12 29.51
C GLY A 101 -4.57 18.53 28.13
N TRP A 102 -3.55 17.68 28.06
CA TRP A 102 -3.23 16.91 26.85
C TRP A 102 -3.06 15.43 27.19
N LYS A 103 -3.51 14.57 26.27
CA LYS A 103 -3.32 13.12 26.34
C LYS A 103 -2.52 12.64 25.16
N PHE A 104 -1.44 11.91 25.42
CA PHE A 104 -0.75 11.18 24.36
C PHE A 104 -1.66 10.07 23.84
N ILE A 105 -2.01 10.15 22.56
CA ILE A 105 -2.87 9.17 21.87
C ILE A 105 -2.12 8.37 20.80
N GLY A 106 -0.86 8.72 20.54
CA GLY A 106 -0.10 8.18 19.43
C GLY A 106 -0.50 8.80 18.09
N TYR A 107 0.12 8.32 17.00
CA TYR A 107 -0.15 8.80 15.65
C TYR A 107 -1.34 8.04 15.03
N GLN A 108 -2.55 8.36 15.52
CA GLN A 108 -3.81 7.80 15.01
C GLN A 108 -4.36 8.65 13.85
N GLY A 109 -5.39 8.17 13.15
CA GLY A 109 -6.05 8.92 12.09
C GLY A 109 -5.15 9.12 10.86
N LEU A 110 -5.00 8.06 10.06
CA LEU A 110 -4.18 8.06 8.85
C LEU A 110 -5.05 7.75 7.64
N ALA A 111 -5.08 8.65 6.66
CA ALA A 111 -5.80 8.48 5.41
C ALA A 111 -4.86 8.00 4.30
N SER A 112 -5.21 6.89 3.65
CA SER A 112 -4.43 6.31 2.54
C SER A 112 -4.23 7.28 1.38
N HIS A 113 -5.27 8.01 0.96
CA HIS A 113 -5.21 9.03 -0.10
C HIS A 113 -4.23 10.16 0.25
N GLY A 114 -4.27 10.61 1.51
CA GLY A 114 -3.30 11.59 2.03
C GLY A 114 -1.88 11.06 1.96
N GLY A 115 -1.66 9.80 2.33
CA GLY A 115 -0.36 9.14 2.23
C GLY A 115 0.17 9.05 0.80
N ALA A 116 -0.71 8.76 -0.17
CA ALA A 116 -0.35 8.73 -1.58
C ALA A 116 0.06 10.11 -2.11
N ILE A 117 -0.69 11.17 -1.77
CA ILE A 117 -0.34 12.55 -2.10
C ILE A 117 1.00 12.92 -1.46
N GLY A 118 1.17 12.59 -0.18
CA GLY A 118 2.40 12.81 0.56
C GLY A 118 3.62 12.14 -0.08
N LEU A 119 3.46 10.91 -0.58
CA LEU A 119 4.51 10.20 -1.32
C LEU A 119 4.88 10.90 -2.63
N ILE A 120 3.88 11.31 -3.42
CA ILE A 120 4.08 12.04 -4.68
C ILE A 120 4.87 13.32 -4.44
N VAL A 121 4.47 14.12 -3.44
CA VAL A 121 5.12 15.37 -3.06
C VAL A 121 6.53 15.10 -2.52
N ALA A 122 6.71 14.08 -1.68
CA ALA A 122 8.02 13.73 -1.13
C ALA A 122 9.03 13.34 -2.22
N MET A 123 8.62 12.51 -3.18
CA MET A 123 9.47 12.18 -4.32
C MET A 123 9.83 13.42 -5.14
N TRP A 124 8.87 14.34 -5.32
CA TRP A 124 9.10 15.59 -6.05
C TRP A 124 10.12 16.48 -5.32
N LEU A 125 9.98 16.65 -4.01
CA LEU A 125 10.93 17.39 -3.19
C LEU A 125 12.33 16.75 -3.22
N TYR A 126 12.41 15.42 -3.16
CA TYR A 126 13.66 14.68 -3.22
C TYR A 126 14.39 14.90 -4.56
N VAL A 127 13.70 14.80 -5.69
CA VAL A 127 14.35 14.95 -7.00
C VAL A 127 14.83 16.37 -7.28
N ARG A 128 14.12 17.38 -6.77
CA ARG A 128 14.59 18.78 -6.85
C ARG A 128 15.96 18.97 -6.19
N LYS A 129 16.19 18.32 -5.05
CA LYS A 129 17.46 18.41 -4.31
C LYS A 129 18.57 17.57 -4.94
N THR A 130 18.22 16.39 -5.46
CA THR A 130 19.21 15.40 -5.95
C THR A 130 19.49 15.46 -7.45
N LYS A 131 18.72 16.31 -8.18
CA LYS A 131 18.73 16.47 -9.64
C LYS A 131 18.54 15.15 -10.40
N GLN A 132 17.86 14.18 -9.76
CA GLN A 132 17.44 12.95 -10.43
C GLN A 132 16.18 13.23 -11.25
N ASN A 133 15.89 12.35 -12.20
CA ASN A 133 14.64 12.42 -12.93
C ASN A 133 13.51 11.85 -12.09
N TYR A 134 12.36 12.54 -12.05
CA TYR A 134 11.21 12.09 -11.28
C TYR A 134 10.69 10.72 -11.73
N ILE A 135 10.54 10.52 -13.04
CA ILE A 135 9.95 9.30 -13.58
C ILE A 135 10.88 8.10 -13.34
N ASP A 136 12.20 8.28 -13.38
CA ASP A 136 13.15 7.20 -13.03
C ASP A 136 12.96 6.72 -11.57
N ILE A 137 12.74 7.63 -10.63
CA ILE A 137 12.49 7.30 -9.22
C ILE A 137 11.15 6.59 -9.07
N VAL A 138 10.12 7.08 -9.74
CA VAL A 138 8.78 6.47 -9.72
C VAL A 138 8.80 5.06 -10.33
N ASP A 139 9.54 4.84 -11.41
CA ASP A 139 9.75 3.51 -12.00
C ASP A 139 10.47 2.57 -11.04
N MET A 140 11.54 3.03 -10.38
CA MET A 140 12.26 2.22 -9.39
C MET A 140 11.37 1.79 -8.24
N ILE A 141 10.49 2.69 -7.78
CA ILE A 141 9.47 2.36 -6.78
C ILE A 141 8.43 1.40 -7.38
N GLY A 142 8.01 1.58 -8.64
CA GLY A 142 7.11 0.67 -9.34
C GLY A 142 7.62 -0.78 -9.38
N VAL A 143 8.93 -0.99 -9.52
CA VAL A 143 9.52 -2.35 -9.45
C VAL A 143 9.40 -2.95 -8.04
N ALA A 144 9.57 -2.14 -6.99
CA ALA A 144 9.56 -2.61 -5.61
C ALA A 144 8.16 -2.68 -4.97
N ALA A 145 7.22 -1.85 -5.43
CA ALA A 145 5.92 -1.65 -4.81
C ALA A 145 5.06 -2.92 -4.68
N PRO A 146 5.02 -3.87 -5.64
CA PRO A 146 4.25 -5.10 -5.47
C PRO A 146 4.75 -5.95 -4.29
N LEU A 147 6.05 -5.94 -4.00
CA LEU A 147 6.59 -6.66 -2.84
C LEU A 147 6.15 -6.03 -1.52
N THR A 148 6.11 -4.70 -1.46
CA THR A 148 5.52 -4.00 -0.30
C THR A 148 4.02 -4.29 -0.19
N GLY A 149 3.30 -4.31 -1.32
CA GLY A 149 1.89 -4.69 -1.38
C GLY A 149 1.64 -6.11 -0.85
N PHE A 150 2.50 -7.06 -1.20
CA PHE A 150 2.48 -8.42 -0.64
C PHE A 150 2.57 -8.39 0.89
N CYS A 151 3.59 -7.71 1.45
CA CYS A 151 3.75 -7.61 2.91
C CYS A 151 2.53 -6.99 3.59
N ILE A 152 1.94 -5.94 3.00
CA ILE A 152 0.72 -5.30 3.52
C ILE A 152 -0.45 -6.28 3.51
N ARG A 153 -0.61 -7.09 2.47
CA ARG A 153 -1.72 -8.05 2.39
C ARG A 153 -1.57 -9.22 3.34
N ILE A 154 -0.34 -9.67 3.59
CA ILE A 154 -0.07 -10.60 4.70
C ILE A 154 -0.36 -9.94 6.05
N ALA A 155 -0.07 -8.65 6.24
CA ALA A 155 -0.42 -7.94 7.46
C ALA A 155 -1.94 -7.89 7.70
N ASN A 156 -2.74 -7.60 6.66
CA ASN A 156 -4.19 -7.64 6.76
C ASN A 156 -4.71 -9.05 7.07
N LEU A 157 -4.09 -10.08 6.47
CA LEU A 157 -4.41 -11.48 6.79
C LEU A 157 -4.19 -11.77 8.28
N MET A 158 -3.03 -11.40 8.85
CA MET A 158 -2.74 -11.61 10.28
C MET A 158 -3.72 -10.85 11.20
N ASN A 159 -4.22 -9.68 10.76
CA ASN A 159 -5.22 -8.92 11.50
C ASN A 159 -6.67 -9.39 11.27
N SER A 160 -6.94 -10.27 10.31
CA SER A 160 -8.29 -10.65 9.87
C SER A 160 -9.10 -9.50 9.25
N GLU A 161 -8.44 -8.55 8.59
CA GLU A 161 -9.08 -7.37 7.98
C GLU A 161 -9.30 -7.54 6.47
N ILE A 162 -10.35 -6.93 5.90
CA ILE A 162 -10.64 -6.94 4.44
C ILE A 162 -10.93 -8.37 3.92
N ILE A 163 -11.79 -9.09 4.66
CA ILE A 163 -12.16 -10.48 4.38
C ILE A 163 -13.04 -10.63 3.13
N GLY A 164 -13.09 -11.85 2.61
CA GLY A 164 -13.95 -12.22 1.50
C GLY A 164 -15.39 -12.54 1.90
N LYS A 165 -16.25 -12.67 0.89
CA LYS A 165 -17.61 -13.19 1.00
C LYS A 165 -17.60 -14.63 1.49
N VAL A 166 -18.72 -15.04 2.10
CA VAL A 166 -18.96 -16.43 2.50
C VAL A 166 -18.87 -17.35 1.28
N THR A 167 -18.23 -18.50 1.45
CA THR A 167 -17.92 -19.44 0.37
C THR A 167 -17.75 -20.87 0.90
N ASP A 168 -17.82 -21.85 0.02
CA ASP A 168 -17.68 -23.28 0.31
C ASP A 168 -16.43 -23.92 -0.32
N VAL A 169 -15.53 -23.10 -0.91
CA VAL A 169 -14.28 -23.61 -1.51
C VAL A 169 -13.40 -24.33 -0.47
N PRO A 170 -12.63 -25.37 -0.87
CA PRO A 170 -11.89 -26.21 0.07
C PRO A 170 -10.66 -25.55 0.72
N TRP A 171 -10.36 -24.29 0.38
CA TRP A 171 -9.32 -23.47 1.00
C TRP A 171 -9.90 -22.23 1.70
N ALA A 172 -11.20 -22.24 2.03
CA ALA A 172 -11.84 -21.14 2.74
C ALA A 172 -11.31 -21.01 4.18
N PHE A 173 -11.26 -19.76 4.65
CA PHE A 173 -10.77 -19.42 5.99
C PHE A 173 -11.96 -19.04 6.87
N ILE A 174 -11.96 -19.51 8.12
CA ILE A 174 -12.85 -19.02 9.16
C ILE A 174 -12.08 -17.99 9.96
N PHE A 175 -12.38 -16.71 9.75
CA PHE A 175 -11.77 -15.58 10.45
C PHE A 175 -12.47 -15.34 11.78
N VAL A 176 -12.04 -16.07 12.83
CA VAL A 176 -12.73 -16.16 14.14
C VAL A 176 -13.01 -14.80 14.79
N ARG A 177 -12.21 -13.77 14.47
CA ARG A 177 -12.38 -12.41 15.00
C ARG A 177 -13.49 -11.60 14.35
N GLU A 178 -13.89 -12.00 13.16
CA GLU A 178 -14.94 -11.36 12.39
C GLU A 178 -16.25 -12.13 12.56
N ASP A 179 -16.24 -13.42 12.19
CA ASP A 179 -17.36 -14.33 12.38
C ASP A 179 -16.93 -15.81 12.27
N MET A 180 -17.91 -16.71 12.30
CA MET A 180 -17.69 -18.16 12.21
C MET A 180 -18.05 -18.74 10.83
N TYR A 181 -18.14 -17.90 9.80
CA TYR A 181 -18.44 -18.36 8.45
C TYR A 181 -17.17 -18.62 7.64
N PRO A 182 -17.14 -19.68 6.80
CA PRO A 182 -16.04 -19.91 5.87
C PRO A 182 -16.08 -18.84 4.77
N ARG A 183 -14.95 -18.16 4.57
CA ARG A 183 -14.84 -17.00 3.67
C ARG A 183 -13.65 -17.13 2.73
N HIS A 184 -13.74 -16.46 1.59
CA HIS A 184 -12.59 -16.30 0.72
C HIS A 184 -11.47 -15.53 1.46
N PRO A 185 -10.25 -16.05 1.57
CA PRO A 185 -9.10 -15.28 2.08
C PRO A 185 -8.62 -14.29 1.00
N ALA A 186 -9.42 -13.26 0.70
CA ALA A 186 -9.15 -12.28 -0.35
C ALA A 186 -7.79 -11.59 -0.20
N GLN A 187 -7.35 -11.37 1.04
CA GLN A 187 -6.03 -10.81 1.36
C GLN A 187 -4.91 -11.74 0.88
N LEU A 188 -5.06 -13.06 1.06
CA LEU A 188 -4.08 -14.04 0.59
C LEU A 188 -4.04 -14.09 -0.94
N TYR A 189 -5.19 -13.98 -1.60
CA TYR A 189 -5.26 -13.92 -3.06
C TYR A 189 -4.50 -12.69 -3.60
N GLU A 190 -4.73 -11.51 -3.00
CA GLU A 190 -3.98 -10.30 -3.33
C GLU A 190 -2.48 -10.44 -3.03
N ALA A 191 -2.12 -11.00 -1.88
CA ALA A 191 -0.73 -11.21 -1.51
C ALA A 191 -0.01 -12.05 -2.58
N ILE A 192 -0.59 -13.20 -2.96
CA ILE A 192 -0.01 -14.07 -3.98
C ILE A 192 0.09 -13.35 -5.33
N ALA A 193 -0.96 -12.63 -5.75
CA ALA A 193 -0.96 -11.89 -7.00
C ALA A 193 0.13 -10.80 -7.02
N TYR A 194 0.31 -10.05 -5.93
CA TYR A 194 1.33 -9.01 -5.84
C TYR A 194 2.74 -9.59 -5.75
N LEU A 195 2.93 -10.75 -5.14
CA LEU A 195 4.21 -11.44 -5.13
C LEU A 195 4.58 -11.97 -6.52
N ILE A 196 3.62 -12.55 -7.25
CA ILE A 196 3.81 -12.97 -8.65
C ILE A 196 4.13 -11.75 -9.51
N LEU A 197 3.37 -10.66 -9.35
CA LEU A 197 3.60 -9.41 -10.07
C LEU A 197 4.99 -8.84 -9.78
N PHE A 198 5.47 -8.90 -8.53
CA PHE A 198 6.83 -8.52 -8.18
C PHE A 198 7.86 -9.32 -8.98
N PHE A 199 7.77 -10.66 -8.96
CA PHE A 199 8.74 -11.49 -9.68
C PHE A 199 8.72 -11.24 -11.19
N ILE A 200 7.54 -11.06 -11.79
CA ILE A 200 7.39 -10.71 -13.21
C ILE A 200 8.04 -9.35 -13.48
N THR A 201 7.70 -8.33 -12.69
CA THR A 201 8.22 -6.97 -12.86
C THR A 201 9.74 -6.92 -12.70
N PHE A 202 10.27 -7.62 -11.68
CA PHE A 202 11.70 -7.73 -11.42
C PHE A 202 12.43 -8.50 -12.52
N TYR A 203 11.83 -9.57 -13.05
CA TYR A 203 12.35 -10.29 -14.22
C TYR A 203 12.41 -9.38 -15.45
N ILE A 204 11.35 -8.61 -15.72
CA ILE A 204 11.32 -7.64 -16.81
C ILE A 204 12.40 -6.57 -16.61
N TYR A 205 12.55 -6.05 -15.39
CA TYR A 205 13.59 -5.10 -15.04
C TYR A 205 14.98 -5.64 -15.39
N LYS A 206 15.31 -6.82 -14.89
CA LYS A 206 16.65 -7.40 -15.04
C LYS A 206 17.02 -7.67 -16.51
N ASN A 207 16.06 -8.10 -17.31
CA ASN A 207 16.33 -8.59 -18.67
C ASN A 207 16.01 -7.57 -19.79
N TYR A 208 15.11 -6.62 -19.53
CA TYR A 208 14.56 -5.74 -20.58
C TYR A 208 14.54 -4.25 -20.24
N SER A 209 14.93 -3.82 -19.02
CA SER A 209 14.89 -2.41 -18.62
C SER A 209 15.55 -1.44 -19.61
N LYS A 210 16.68 -1.83 -20.22
CA LYS A 210 17.41 -1.00 -21.21
C LYS A 210 16.64 -0.78 -22.53
N LYS A 211 15.63 -1.60 -22.82
CA LYS A 211 14.80 -1.52 -24.03
C LYS A 211 13.48 -0.80 -23.79
N LEU A 212 13.15 -0.52 -22.52
CA LEU A 212 11.88 0.04 -22.09
C LEU A 212 12.05 1.54 -21.83
N HIS A 213 10.98 2.28 -22.08
CA HIS A 213 10.94 3.73 -21.86
C HIS A 213 10.62 4.04 -20.40
N ARG A 214 10.95 5.27 -19.98
CA ARG A 214 10.56 5.79 -18.66
C ARG A 214 9.05 5.70 -18.47
N GLY A 215 8.64 5.39 -17.25
CA GLY A 215 7.24 5.25 -16.85
C GLY A 215 6.64 3.88 -17.15
N PHE A 216 7.39 2.96 -17.75
CA PHE A 216 6.91 1.61 -18.01
C PHE A 216 6.69 0.83 -16.71
N PHE A 217 7.67 0.82 -15.80
CA PHE A 217 7.59 -0.01 -14.58
C PHE A 217 6.54 0.52 -13.61
N PHE A 218 6.44 1.84 -13.49
CA PHE A 218 5.34 2.50 -12.80
C PHE A 218 3.99 2.07 -13.37
N GLY A 219 3.82 2.22 -14.68
CA GLY A 219 2.55 1.89 -15.32
C GLY A 219 2.20 0.41 -15.23
N PHE A 220 3.18 -0.47 -15.43
CA PHE A 220 3.00 -1.92 -15.35
C PHE A 220 2.59 -2.36 -13.94
N CYS A 221 3.27 -1.85 -12.91
CA CYS A 221 2.89 -2.09 -11.53
C CYS A 221 1.49 -1.55 -11.23
N LEU A 222 1.20 -0.30 -11.60
CA LEU A 222 -0.07 0.36 -11.30
C LEU A 222 -1.23 -0.37 -11.97
N THR A 223 -1.11 -0.67 -13.27
CA THR A 223 -2.10 -1.46 -14.00
C THR A 223 -2.26 -2.85 -13.40
N GLY A 224 -1.17 -3.57 -13.12
CA GLY A 224 -1.24 -4.94 -12.58
C GLY A 224 -1.92 -5.01 -11.21
N VAL A 225 -1.54 -4.14 -10.28
CA VAL A 225 -2.12 -4.08 -8.92
C VAL A 225 -3.60 -3.74 -8.99
N PHE A 226 -3.97 -2.68 -9.70
CA PHE A 226 -5.35 -2.20 -9.71
C PHE A 226 -6.27 -3.04 -10.60
N LEU A 227 -5.75 -3.71 -11.64
CA LEU A 227 -6.52 -4.68 -12.41
C LEU A 227 -6.87 -5.90 -11.54
N PHE A 228 -5.90 -6.43 -10.78
CA PHE A 228 -6.20 -7.52 -9.84
C PHE A 228 -7.18 -7.06 -8.75
N ARG A 229 -6.97 -5.85 -8.21
CA ARG A 229 -7.89 -5.24 -7.22
C ARG A 229 -9.32 -5.14 -7.75
N PHE A 230 -9.51 -4.71 -9.00
CA PHE A 230 -10.84 -4.60 -9.60
C PHE A 230 -11.59 -5.95 -9.59
N PHE A 231 -10.89 -7.03 -9.94
CA PHE A 231 -11.50 -8.36 -9.98
C PHE A 231 -11.66 -8.99 -8.60
N ILE A 232 -10.70 -8.79 -7.69
CA ILE A 232 -10.76 -9.42 -6.37
C ILE A 232 -11.88 -8.85 -5.49
N GLU A 233 -12.28 -7.60 -5.75
CA GLU A 233 -13.35 -6.93 -5.01
C GLU A 233 -14.70 -7.63 -5.17
N PHE A 234 -14.95 -8.31 -6.31
CA PHE A 234 -16.15 -9.15 -6.48
C PHE A 234 -16.25 -10.28 -5.43
N LEU A 235 -15.13 -10.71 -4.87
CA LEU A 235 -15.04 -11.74 -3.83
C LEU A 235 -14.98 -11.17 -2.42
N LYS A 236 -14.98 -9.84 -2.24
CA LYS A 236 -14.87 -9.19 -0.93
C LYS A 236 -16.22 -8.83 -0.34
N GLU A 237 -16.27 -8.84 0.99
CA GLU A 237 -17.38 -8.21 1.69
C GLU A 237 -17.35 -6.70 1.52
N LYS A 238 -18.53 -6.11 1.43
CA LYS A 238 -18.67 -4.65 1.41
C LYS A 238 -18.25 -4.11 2.76
N GLN A 239 -17.44 -3.06 2.73
CA GLN A 239 -16.85 -2.52 3.97
C GLN A 239 -17.73 -1.44 4.59
N VAL A 240 -18.65 -0.87 3.81
CA VAL A 240 -19.48 0.27 4.19
C VAL A 240 -20.90 0.10 3.64
N ASP A 241 -21.90 0.41 4.46
CA ASP A 241 -23.30 0.14 4.14
C ASP A 241 -23.81 0.87 2.89
N PHE A 242 -23.26 2.04 2.56
CA PHE A 242 -23.65 2.80 1.36
C PHE A 242 -23.28 2.11 0.05
N GLU A 243 -22.37 1.13 0.07
CA GLU A 243 -22.06 0.31 -1.11
C GLU A 243 -23.22 -0.63 -1.46
N ALA A 244 -24.21 -0.82 -0.58
CA ALA A 244 -25.42 -1.57 -0.87
C ALA A 244 -26.20 -0.90 -2.01
N GLY A 245 -26.37 -1.63 -3.13
CA GLY A 245 -27.07 -1.14 -4.33
C GLY A 245 -26.17 -0.57 -5.44
N MET A 246 -24.87 -0.38 -5.21
CA MET A 246 -23.93 0.01 -6.28
C MET A 246 -23.64 -1.17 -7.22
N SER A 247 -23.58 -0.93 -8.54
CA SER A 247 -23.21 -1.94 -9.53
C SER A 247 -21.73 -2.32 -9.49
N LEU A 248 -20.88 -1.36 -9.14
CA LEU A 248 -19.46 -1.53 -8.82
C LEU A 248 -19.21 -0.90 -7.45
N ASP A 249 -18.48 -1.56 -6.58
CA ASP A 249 -18.13 -0.99 -5.27
C ASP A 249 -17.08 0.12 -5.39
N MET A 250 -16.76 0.78 -4.27
CA MET A 250 -15.78 1.87 -4.29
C MET A 250 -14.38 1.38 -4.63
N GLY A 251 -14.01 0.16 -4.22
CA GLY A 251 -12.72 -0.45 -4.55
C GLY A 251 -12.53 -0.59 -6.06
N GLN A 252 -13.59 -0.98 -6.77
CA GLN A 252 -13.62 -1.13 -8.23
C GLN A 252 -13.60 0.22 -8.93
N LEU A 253 -14.46 1.16 -8.53
CA LEU A 253 -14.52 2.50 -9.12
C LEU A 253 -13.19 3.23 -8.99
N LEU A 254 -12.55 3.14 -7.82
CA LEU A 254 -11.23 3.73 -7.60
C LEU A 254 -10.13 3.02 -8.39
N SER A 255 -10.29 1.74 -8.74
CA SER A 255 -9.28 1.01 -9.52
C SER A 255 -9.20 1.46 -10.98
N ILE A 256 -10.33 1.84 -11.59
CA ILE A 256 -10.41 2.26 -13.00
C ILE A 256 -9.43 3.41 -13.34
N PRO A 257 -9.42 4.56 -12.64
CA PRO A 257 -8.51 5.65 -12.98
C PRO A 257 -7.03 5.25 -12.84
N PHE A 258 -6.67 4.43 -11.84
CA PHE A 258 -5.29 3.95 -11.70
C PHE A 258 -4.89 3.00 -12.83
N ILE A 259 -5.79 2.12 -13.28
CA ILE A 259 -5.56 1.27 -14.45
C ILE A 259 -5.29 2.14 -15.68
N LEU A 260 -6.12 3.16 -15.92
CA LEU A 260 -5.99 4.07 -17.06
C LEU A 260 -4.70 4.89 -17.00
N ILE A 261 -4.33 5.42 -15.83
CA ILE A 261 -3.05 6.12 -15.63
C ILE A 261 -1.87 5.19 -15.91
N GLY A 262 -1.95 3.93 -15.44
CA GLY A 262 -0.90 2.94 -15.66
C GLY A 262 -0.71 2.61 -17.14
N ILE A 263 -1.81 2.33 -17.85
CA ILE A 263 -1.80 2.09 -19.30
C ILE A 263 -1.28 3.34 -20.02
N GLY A 264 -1.76 4.53 -19.66
CA GLY A 264 -1.30 5.79 -20.21
C GLY A 264 0.21 6.00 -20.05
N SER A 265 0.78 5.65 -18.89
CA SER A 265 2.23 5.74 -18.64
C SER A 265 3.03 4.76 -19.51
N ILE A 266 2.53 3.54 -19.70
CA ILE A 266 3.17 2.55 -20.58
C ILE A 266 3.17 3.06 -22.03
N LEU A 267 2.03 3.56 -22.51
CA LEU A 267 1.84 4.01 -23.89
C LEU A 267 2.53 5.34 -24.19
N ALA A 268 2.78 6.19 -23.19
CA ALA A 268 3.45 7.46 -23.38
C ALA A 268 4.88 7.30 -23.93
N GLY A 269 5.55 6.18 -23.60
CA GLY A 269 6.82 5.78 -24.19
C GLY A 269 7.85 6.91 -24.26
N LYS A 270 8.35 7.20 -25.47
CA LYS A 270 9.35 8.27 -25.74
C LYS A 270 8.98 9.66 -25.21
N LYS A 271 7.70 9.96 -24.93
CA LYS A 271 7.31 11.24 -24.36
C LYS A 271 7.85 11.40 -22.94
N LEU A 272 7.81 10.34 -22.13
CA LEU A 272 8.29 10.37 -20.75
C LEU A 272 9.82 10.40 -20.66
N ASP A 273 10.52 9.87 -21.68
CA ASP A 273 11.98 9.99 -21.77
C ASP A 273 12.44 11.46 -21.86
N LYS A 274 11.61 12.34 -22.44
CA LYS A 274 11.90 13.77 -22.62
C LYS A 274 11.62 14.62 -21.38
N LEU A 275 10.83 14.11 -20.43
CA LEU A 275 10.58 14.80 -19.18
C LEU A 275 11.85 14.77 -18.34
N LYS A 276 12.26 15.94 -17.82
CA LYS A 276 13.44 16.10 -16.97
C LYS A 276 13.08 15.99 -15.50
#